data_AF-A0A101XFH4-F1
#
_entry.id   AF-A0A101XFH4-F1
#
_cell.length_a   1.000
_cell.length_b   1.000
_cell.length_c   1.000
_cell.angle_alpha   90.00
_cell.angle_beta   90.00
_cell.angle_gamma   90.00
#
_symmetry.space_group_name_H-M   'P 1'
#
loop_
_entity.id
_entity.type
_entity.pdbx_description
1 polymer ?
#
loop_
_entity_poly.entity_id
_entity_poly.type
_entity_poly.pdbx_seq_one_letter_code
_entity_poly.pdbx_strand_id
1 'polypeptide(L)'
;MVLSKNLEEYTKNKPQHVKAAEQLMKYGINVGRGDAIIIIKTKDSAGVKPIQLARIDEIDEKKYLEYVSTSLEQILEAMGVSIEELRGATRLI
;
A
#
# COMPACT_ATOMS: atom_id res chain seq x y z
N MET A 1 0.31 -6.92 6.87
CA MET A 1 0.91 -6.42 8.13
C MET A 1 0.11 -7.00 9.29
N VAL A 2 0.77 -7.40 10.37
CA VAL A 2 0.13 -8.05 11.51
C VAL A 2 -0.45 -7.03 12.49
N LEU A 3 -1.67 -7.28 12.99
CA LEU A 3 -2.28 -6.49 14.06
C LEU A 3 -1.54 -6.73 15.38
N SER A 4 -0.86 -5.71 15.88
CA SER A 4 -0.12 -5.77 17.15
C SER A 4 -1.01 -5.62 18.39
N LYS A 5 -2.22 -5.11 18.21
CA LYS A 5 -3.22 -4.81 19.23
C LYS A 5 -4.61 -5.20 18.74
N ASN A 6 -5.58 -5.22 19.64
CA ASN A 6 -6.98 -5.31 19.24
C ASN A 6 -7.42 -4.01 18.53
N LEU A 7 -8.45 -4.10 17.69
CA LEU A 7 -8.92 -2.99 16.86
C LEU A 7 -9.32 -1.76 17.69
N GLU A 8 -9.97 -1.99 18.83
CA GLU A 8 -10.47 -0.97 19.75
C GLU A 8 -9.35 -0.16 20.39
N GLU A 9 -8.14 -0.71 20.46
CA GLU A 9 -6.97 -0.07 21.07
C GLU A 9 -6.30 0.96 20.13
N TYR A 10 -6.67 0.98 18.83
CA TYR A 10 -6.15 1.95 17.86
C TYR A 10 -6.97 3.25 17.84
N THR A 11 -6.77 4.11 18.85
CA THR A 11 -7.62 5.31 19.06
C THR A 11 -7.10 6.61 18.44
N LYS A 12 -5.78 6.75 18.23
CA LYS A 12 -5.17 8.00 17.74
C LYS A 12 -5.02 8.00 16.21
N ASN A 13 -3.96 7.36 15.73
CA ASN A 13 -3.68 7.23 14.30
C ASN A 13 -3.89 5.78 13.92
N LYS A 14 -4.85 5.51 13.04
CA LYS A 14 -5.14 4.17 12.52
C LYS A 14 -4.27 3.91 11.28
N PRO A 15 -3.30 2.97 11.34
CA PRO A 15 -2.54 2.54 10.17
C PRO A 15 -3.43 1.94 9.08
N GLN A 16 -2.91 1.82 7.86
CA GLN A 16 -3.68 1.31 6.72
C GLN A 16 -4.18 -0.13 6.91
N HIS A 17 -3.39 -1.00 7.52
CA HIS A 17 -3.80 -2.38 7.82
C HIS A 17 -4.90 -2.45 8.89
N VAL A 18 -4.95 -1.49 9.82
CA VAL A 18 -6.03 -1.35 10.81
C VAL A 18 -7.31 -0.86 10.12
N LYS A 19 -7.23 0.16 9.27
CA LYS A 19 -8.39 0.63 8.47
C LYS A 19 -8.98 -0.48 7.59
N ALA A 20 -8.13 -1.33 7.01
CA ALA A 20 -8.57 -2.47 6.22
C ALA A 20 -9.23 -3.56 7.08
N ALA A 21 -8.70 -3.83 8.28
CA ALA A 21 -9.34 -4.72 9.26
C ALA A 21 -10.72 -4.22 9.71
N GLU A 22 -10.89 -2.91 9.92
CA GLU A 22 -12.21 -2.32 10.21
C GLU A 22 -13.22 -2.53 9.08
N GLN A 23 -12.75 -2.55 7.83
CA GLN A 23 -13.62 -2.88 6.70
C GLN A 23 -14.07 -4.35 6.78
N LEU A 24 -13.18 -5.29 7.08
CA LEU A 24 -13.53 -6.71 7.27
C LEU A 24 -14.61 -6.90 8.34
N MET A 25 -14.48 -6.21 9.48
CA MET A 25 -15.46 -6.28 10.58
C MET A 25 -16.86 -5.82 10.16
N LYS A 26 -16.96 -4.81 9.29
CA LYS A 26 -18.26 -4.32 8.77
C LYS A 26 -18.98 -5.37 7.91
N TYR A 27 -18.25 -6.34 7.37
CA TYR A 27 -18.78 -7.48 6.61
C TYR A 27 -18.86 -8.76 7.45
N GLY A 28 -18.75 -8.67 8.78
CA GLY A 28 -18.87 -9.81 9.70
C GLY A 28 -17.64 -10.73 9.74
N ILE A 29 -16.52 -10.31 9.15
CA ILE A 29 -15.27 -11.07 9.20
C ILE A 29 -14.51 -10.65 10.46
N ASN A 30 -14.41 -11.56 11.42
CA ASN A 30 -13.77 -11.28 12.70
C ASN A 30 -12.24 -11.29 12.54
N VAL A 31 -11.58 -10.23 13.02
CA VAL A 31 -10.12 -10.08 13.00
C VAL A 31 -9.64 -9.46 14.32
N GLY A 32 -8.49 -9.88 14.79
CA GLY A 32 -7.95 -9.48 16.10
C GLY A 32 -6.43 -9.45 16.16
N ARG A 33 -5.91 -9.25 17.37
CA ARG A 33 -4.47 -9.24 17.63
C ARG A 33 -3.82 -10.54 17.13
N GLY A 34 -2.74 -10.41 16.37
CA GLY A 34 -2.02 -11.53 15.77
C GLY A 34 -2.39 -11.82 14.32
N ASP A 35 -3.52 -11.30 13.82
CA ASP A 35 -3.93 -11.55 12.45
C ASP A 35 -3.14 -10.72 11.44
N ALA A 36 -2.78 -11.37 10.32
CA ALA A 36 -2.13 -10.74 9.19
C ALA A 36 -3.17 -10.15 8.23
N ILE A 37 -3.16 -8.83 8.07
CA ILE A 37 -4.04 -8.12 7.15
C ILE A 37 -3.27 -7.79 5.87
N ILE A 38 -3.72 -8.38 4.75
CA ILE A 38 -3.20 -8.10 3.42
C ILE A 38 -3.99 -6.93 2.84
N ILE A 39 -3.29 -5.89 2.42
CA ILE A 39 -3.88 -4.65 1.93
C ILE A 39 -3.60 -4.43 0.45
N ILE A 40 -4.59 -3.89 -0.25
CA ILE A 40 -4.50 -3.47 -1.66
C ILE A 40 -4.72 -1.96 -1.72
N LYS A 41 -3.88 -1.25 -2.48
CA LYS A 41 -4.04 0.19 -2.73
C LYS A 41 -5.17 0.39 -3.73
N THR A 42 -6.13 1.22 -3.36
CA THR A 42 -7.34 1.47 -4.15
C THR A 42 -7.46 2.95 -4.48
N LYS A 43 -8.10 3.24 -5.62
CA LYS A 43 -8.36 4.60 -6.13
C LYS A 43 -9.48 5.32 -5.38
N ASP A 44 -10.22 4.62 -4.52
CA ASP A 44 -11.36 5.15 -3.80
C ASP A 44 -10.96 6.04 -2.61
N SER A 45 -11.94 6.69 -1.99
CA SER A 45 -11.70 7.59 -0.84
C SER A 45 -11.14 6.86 0.38
N ALA A 46 -11.28 5.54 0.47
CA ALA A 46 -10.66 4.74 1.51
C ALA A 46 -9.15 4.61 1.28
N GLY A 47 -8.69 4.64 0.03
CA GLY A 47 -7.29 4.55 -0.40
C GLY A 47 -6.62 3.20 -0.16
N VAL A 48 -7.30 2.29 0.55
CA VAL A 48 -6.86 0.94 0.84
C VAL A 48 -8.05 0.04 1.15
N LYS A 49 -7.99 -1.21 0.68
CA LYS A 49 -8.93 -2.28 1.03
C LYS A 49 -8.20 -3.54 1.47
N PRO A 50 -8.82 -4.41 2.30
CA PRO A 50 -8.30 -5.76 2.50
C PRO A 50 -8.45 -6.57 1.20
N ILE A 51 -7.55 -7.53 0.96
CA ILE A 51 -7.55 -8.33 -0.28
C ILE A 51 -8.90 -9.00 -0.57
N GLN A 52 -9.63 -9.41 0.47
CA GLN A 52 -10.93 -10.06 0.37
C GLN A 52 -12.06 -9.14 -0.15
N LEU A 53 -11.90 -7.82 -0.02
CA LEU A 53 -12.91 -6.83 -0.44
C LEU A 53 -12.44 -5.99 -1.64
N ALA A 54 -11.19 -6.16 -2.08
CA ALA A 54 -10.64 -5.42 -3.19
C ALA A 54 -11.12 -5.99 -4.53
N ARG A 55 -11.51 -5.12 -5.46
CA ARG A 55 -11.82 -5.50 -6.84
C ARG A 55 -10.72 -5.00 -7.78
N ILE A 56 -10.53 -5.70 -8.90
CA ILE A 56 -9.45 -5.42 -9.86
C ILE A 56 -9.60 -4.02 -10.46
N ASP A 57 -10.84 -3.59 -10.74
CA ASP A 57 -11.17 -2.27 -11.29
C ASP A 57 -10.87 -1.10 -10.34
N GLU A 58 -10.67 -1.39 -9.05
CA GLU A 58 -10.44 -0.39 -8.01
C GLU A 58 -8.95 -0.19 -7.68
N ILE A 59 -8.08 -1.07 -8.17
CA ILE A 59 -6.64 -1.03 -7.89
C ILE A 59 -6.05 0.30 -8.35
N ASP A 60 -5.20 0.89 -7.52
CA ASP A 60 -4.39 2.07 -7.87
C ASP A 60 -3.02 1.65 -8.39
N GLU A 61 -2.95 1.30 -9.69
CA GLU A 61 -1.71 0.93 -10.36
C GLU A 61 -0.63 2.02 -10.30
N LYS A 62 -1.03 3.30 -10.27
CA LYS A 62 -0.09 4.42 -10.22
C LYS A 62 0.68 4.42 -8.90
N LYS A 63 0.00 4.12 -7.77
CA LYS A 63 0.65 4.00 -6.47
C LYS A 63 1.66 2.85 -6.41
N TYR A 64 1.36 1.72 -7.06
CA TYR A 64 2.31 0.62 -7.14
C TYR A 64 3.53 0.98 -8.01
N LEU A 65 3.31 1.64 -9.15
CA LEU A 65 4.40 2.13 -10.01
C LEU A 65 5.27 3.16 -9.27
N GLU A 66 4.66 4.07 -8.50
CA GLU A 66 5.37 5.04 -7.65
C GLU A 66 6.26 4.31 -6.63
N TYR A 67 5.73 3.32 -5.90
CA TYR A 67 6.52 2.57 -4.91
C TYR A 67 7.69 1.81 -5.52
N VAL A 68 7.49 1.19 -6.68
CA VAL A 68 8.58 0.51 -7.41
C VAL A 68 9.63 1.53 -7.86
N SER A 69 9.18 2.67 -8.39
CA SER A 69 10.07 3.75 -8.83
C SER A 69 10.94 4.27 -7.69
N THR A 70 10.33 4.63 -6.55
CA THR A 70 11.06 5.16 -5.38
C THR A 70 12.01 4.14 -4.77
N SER A 71 11.63 2.85 -4.77
CA SER A 71 12.52 1.79 -4.27
C SER A 71 13.74 1.61 -5.17
N LEU A 72 13.53 1.70 -6.49
CA LEU A 72 14.60 1.58 -7.47
C LEU A 72 15.50 2.83 -7.49
N GLU A 73 14.93 4.03 -7.37
CA GLU A 73 15.66 5.30 -7.35
C GLU A 73 16.76 5.29 -6.28
N GLN A 74 16.45 4.86 -5.05
CA GLN A 74 17.45 4.74 -3.98
C GLN A 74 18.63 3.80 -4.34
N ILE A 75 18.36 2.73 -5.09
CA ILE A 75 19.38 1.77 -5.53
C ILE A 75 20.23 2.39 -6.65
N LEU A 76 19.58 3.04 -7.62
CA LEU A 76 20.25 3.66 -8.76
C LEU A 76 21.11 4.86 -8.35
N GLU A 77 20.61 5.69 -7.43
CA GLU A 77 21.37 6.81 -6.86
C GLU A 77 22.67 6.32 -6.19
N ALA A 78 22.62 5.20 -5.46
CA ALA A 78 23.81 4.59 -4.86
C ALA A 78 24.82 4.09 -5.92
N MET A 79 24.35 3.84 -7.15
CA MET A 79 25.17 3.47 -8.30
C MET A 79 25.55 4.67 -9.20
N GLY A 80 25.11 5.89 -8.86
CA GLY A 80 25.36 7.10 -9.64
C GLY A 80 24.55 7.20 -10.93
N VAL A 81 23.39 6.52 -11.00
CA VAL A 81 22.48 6.51 -12.15
C VAL A 81 21.16 7.14 -11.75
N SER A 82 20.56 7.97 -12.60
CA SER A 82 19.20 8.48 -12.38
C SER A 82 18.15 7.57 -13.01
N ILE A 83 16.96 7.51 -12.40
CA ILE A 83 15.85 6.73 -12.95
C ILE A 83 15.32 7.34 -14.26
N GLU A 84 15.47 8.65 -14.44
CA GLU A 84 15.15 9.40 -15.65
C GLU A 84 16.02 8.97 -16.84
N GLU A 85 17.33 8.80 -16.63
CA GLU A 85 18.25 8.31 -17.66
C GLU A 85 17.83 6.92 -18.15
N LEU A 86 17.44 6.02 -17.23
CA LEU A 86 16.97 4.68 -17.59
C LEU A 86 15.61 4.67 -18.32
N ARG A 87 14.74 5.64 -18.01
CA ARG A 87 13.45 5.80 -18.70
C ARG A 87 13.58 6.32 -20.13
N GLY A 88 14.81 6.49 -20.63
CA GLY A 88 15.06 6.98 -21.97
C GLY A 88 14.91 8.49 -22.10
N ALA A 89 14.92 9.24 -20.99
CA ALA A 89 15.07 10.70 -21.02
C ALA A 89 16.53 11.12 -21.28
N THR A 90 17.31 10.27 -21.96
CA THR A 90 18.59 10.67 -22.55
C THR A 90 18.29 11.80 -23.54
N ARG A 91 18.62 13.04 -23.16
CA ARG A 91 18.79 14.11 -24.16
C ARG A 91 19.83 13.60 -25.14
N LEU A 92 19.41 13.33 -26.37
CA LEU A 92 20.31 13.34 -27.50
C LEU A 92 20.85 14.78 -27.57
N ILE A 93 22.15 14.91 -27.29
CA ILE A 93 22.93 16.13 -27.47
C ILE A 93 23.00 16.42 -28.97
#